data_AF-A0A8E3APC5-F1
#
_entry.id   AF-A0A8E3APC5-F1
#
_cell.length_a   1.000
_cell.length_b   1.000
_cell.length_c   1.000
_cell.angle_alpha   90.00
_cell.angle_beta   90.00
_cell.angle_gamma   90.00
#
_symmetry.space_group_name_H-M   'P 1'
#
loop_
_entity.id
_entity.type
_entity.pdbx_description
1 polymer ?
#
loop_
_entity_poly.entity_id
_entity_poly.type
_entity_poly.pdbx_seq_one_letter_code
_entity_poly.pdbx_strand_id
1 'polypeptide(L)'
;MRPSARRRGCKVIPSRHSARATRALQKLAEEDPAFAALALWCTHADSDAREGPAWTDGAAIRYGPAFEALSLPEQIGVAAHHILHVAFRHAPRTQAMYLRFGDRFDEDLFNLATDAIVNETLMLSGFILPRPVVRLTGLLKTAAREELGADEAVTRYDAERLYLRLLQDDAPQGGKAGDRGMRAGGAAGEGQGQGSTGEARPRPGGAVAEAARDYGRQQGFAPDIDTGGTDSDQGAGSEADAEWRQRVARAMEAGRIAGHGIGMLGHRLADLPEVHTPWEQHLRALVTRAVTVQPQPRSTRPARRWIARDSDARARGEPSPAFEYAWTRDLEIPRIVVGIDSSGSVEPTLLAKFAAEVAGISKRTGAETHVLVFDTKVQGHQVMGGGIWEGRIADVLFSREGGTSFIAVMEEALALGPSAVVILTDLLGPFGPPPPRGLPVIWAVPGEVPPGGAPFGQVLSLAR
;
A
#
# COMPACT_ATOMS: atom_id res chain seq x y z
N MET A 1 -24.20 19.92 -47.67
CA MET A 1 -24.02 18.95 -46.57
C MET A 1 -22.93 17.97 -46.94
N ARG A 2 -21.72 18.12 -46.36
CA ARG A 2 -20.63 17.16 -46.46
C ARG A 2 -20.44 16.52 -45.07
N PRO A 3 -20.34 15.20 -44.93
CA PRO A 3 -20.17 14.60 -43.61
C PRO A 3 -18.73 14.75 -43.14
N SER A 4 -18.59 15.28 -41.92
CA SER A 4 -17.35 15.44 -41.18
C SER A 4 -16.84 14.08 -40.70
N ALA A 5 -15.69 13.66 -41.22
CA ALA A 5 -14.98 12.48 -40.73
C ALA A 5 -14.27 12.80 -39.41
N ARG A 6 -14.87 12.36 -38.30
CA ARG A 6 -14.19 12.31 -36.99
C ARG A 6 -13.01 11.35 -37.09
N ARG A 7 -11.79 11.89 -37.15
CA ARG A 7 -10.55 11.14 -36.94
C ARG A 7 -10.56 10.64 -35.50
N ARG A 8 -10.79 9.34 -35.29
CA ARG A 8 -10.44 8.67 -34.04
C ARG A 8 -8.93 8.71 -33.93
N GLY A 9 -8.40 9.50 -33.00
CA GLY A 9 -6.99 9.51 -32.67
C GLY A 9 -6.61 8.13 -32.14
N CYS A 10 -5.93 7.35 -32.97
CA CYS A 10 -5.22 6.16 -32.52
C CYS A 10 -4.17 6.63 -31.50
N LYS A 11 -4.26 6.18 -30.24
CA LYS A 11 -3.19 6.36 -29.24
C LYS A 11 -1.97 5.59 -29.78
N VAL A 12 -1.10 6.29 -30.50
CA VAL A 12 0.23 5.80 -30.83
C VAL A 12 0.97 5.75 -29.50
N ILE A 13 1.12 4.56 -28.93
CA ILE A 13 2.07 4.31 -27.85
C ILE A 13 3.45 4.56 -28.49
N PRO A 14 4.21 5.61 -28.13
CA PRO A 14 5.53 5.80 -28.69
C PRO A 14 6.41 4.69 -28.12
N SER A 15 6.68 3.66 -28.93
CA SER A 15 7.61 2.57 -28.64
C SER A 15 9.07 3.03 -28.77
N ARG A 16 9.39 4.22 -28.27
CA ARG A 16 10.75 4.78 -28.33
C ARG A 16 11.20 5.07 -26.91
N HIS A 17 12.13 4.24 -26.43
CA HIS A 17 12.97 4.59 -25.29
C HIS A 17 13.61 5.96 -25.56
N SER A 18 13.60 6.85 -24.57
CA SER A 18 14.18 8.18 -24.65
C SER A 18 15.64 8.14 -25.13
N ALA A 19 15.94 8.83 -26.23
CA ALA A 19 17.31 9.00 -26.71
C ALA A 19 18.07 9.95 -25.78
N ARG A 20 17.41 10.99 -25.26
CA ARG A 20 18.00 11.99 -24.34
C ARG A 20 18.50 11.36 -23.04
N ALA A 21 17.69 10.50 -22.42
CA ALA A 21 17.99 9.93 -21.11
C ALA A 21 18.78 8.62 -21.16
N THR A 22 18.97 8.00 -22.34
CA THR A 22 19.61 6.67 -22.47
C THR A 22 20.95 6.60 -21.74
N ARG A 23 21.84 7.58 -21.94
CA ARG A 23 23.16 7.60 -21.31
C ARG A 23 23.08 7.75 -19.79
N ALA A 24 22.21 8.62 -19.30
CA ALA A 24 22.02 8.85 -17.88
C ALA A 24 21.43 7.61 -17.19
N LEU A 25 20.44 6.96 -17.80
CA LEU A 25 19.82 5.74 -17.25
C LEU A 25 20.80 4.56 -17.21
N GLN A 26 21.65 4.41 -18.23
CA GLN A 26 22.72 3.40 -18.22
C GLN A 26 23.69 3.63 -17.05
N LYS A 27 24.13 4.88 -16.84
CA LYS A 27 25.02 5.21 -15.73
C LYS A 27 24.35 5.07 -14.37
N LEU A 28 23.10 5.48 -14.25
CA LEU A 28 22.31 5.27 -13.04
C LEU A 28 22.23 3.78 -12.68
N ALA A 29 22.02 2.91 -13.67
CA ALA A 29 21.95 1.47 -13.45
C ALA A 29 23.29 0.83 -13.06
N GLU A 30 24.42 1.41 -13.49
CA GLU A 30 25.76 1.00 -13.05
C GLU A 30 26.04 1.45 -11.61
N GLU A 31 25.53 2.61 -11.20
CA GLU A 31 25.79 3.23 -9.90
C GLU A 31 24.88 2.68 -8.78
N ASP A 32 23.61 2.38 -9.08
CA ASP A 32 22.62 1.98 -8.08
C ASP A 32 21.70 0.85 -8.59
N PRO A 33 21.83 -0.38 -8.03
CA PRO A 33 21.00 -1.52 -8.39
C PRO A 33 19.50 -1.35 -8.10
N ALA A 34 19.14 -0.55 -7.08
CA ALA A 34 17.74 -0.27 -6.79
C ALA A 34 17.14 0.61 -7.90
N PHE A 35 17.85 1.66 -8.32
CA PHE A 35 17.40 2.47 -9.47
C PHE A 35 17.41 1.68 -10.77
N ALA A 36 18.39 0.79 -10.98
CA ALA A 36 18.40 -0.12 -12.13
C ALA A 36 17.09 -0.93 -12.21
N ALA A 37 16.65 -1.49 -11.08
CA ALA A 37 15.42 -2.26 -11.01
C ALA A 37 14.16 -1.39 -11.19
N LEU A 38 14.12 -0.20 -10.59
CA LEU A 38 12.96 0.71 -10.69
C LEU A 38 12.79 1.29 -12.10
N ALA A 39 13.88 1.66 -12.76
CA ALA A 39 13.87 2.24 -14.10
C ALA A 39 13.22 1.30 -15.14
N LEU A 40 13.37 -0.03 -14.99
CA LEU A 40 12.77 -1.01 -15.90
C LEU A 40 11.23 -0.95 -15.95
N TRP A 41 10.61 -0.45 -14.88
CA TRP A 41 9.15 -0.37 -14.77
C TRP A 41 8.60 1.02 -15.13
N CYS A 42 9.49 1.98 -15.41
CA CYS A 42 9.13 3.33 -15.83
C CYS A 42 9.14 3.41 -17.37
N THR A 43 8.14 4.09 -17.94
CA THR A 43 8.20 4.41 -19.38
C THR A 43 9.03 5.67 -19.57
N HIS A 44 10.13 5.60 -20.30
CA HIS A 44 11.00 6.76 -20.57
C HIS A 44 10.85 7.23 -22.01
N ALA A 45 10.41 8.48 -22.23
CA ALA A 45 10.15 9.02 -23.56
C ALA A 45 10.66 10.47 -23.72
N ASP A 46 11.15 10.82 -24.90
CA ASP A 46 11.45 12.22 -25.24
C ASP A 46 10.14 12.97 -25.54
N SER A 47 10.06 14.24 -25.14
CA SER A 47 8.90 15.07 -25.38
C SER A 47 9.29 16.54 -25.44
N ASP A 48 8.79 17.27 -26.43
CA ASP A 48 9.02 18.71 -26.58
C ASP A 48 7.81 19.55 -26.10
N ALA A 49 6.87 18.91 -25.39
CA ALA A 49 5.62 19.55 -24.97
C ALA A 49 5.78 20.53 -23.79
N ARG A 50 6.90 20.48 -23.06
CA ARG A 50 7.24 21.41 -21.98
C ARG A 50 8.71 21.84 -22.12
N GLU A 51 9.01 23.04 -21.64
CA GLU A 51 10.37 23.62 -21.68
C GLU A 51 11.31 23.03 -20.61
N GLY A 52 10.75 22.49 -19.52
CA GLY A 52 11.51 21.92 -18.40
C GLY A 52 12.33 20.67 -18.76
N PRO A 53 13.29 20.28 -17.91
CA PRO A 53 14.20 19.17 -18.19
C PRO A 53 13.48 17.82 -18.20
N ALA A 54 12.57 17.58 -17.26
CA ALA A 54 11.72 16.40 -17.27
C ALA A 54 10.43 16.67 -16.50
N TRP A 55 9.43 15.81 -16.69
CA TRP A 55 8.20 15.76 -15.90
C TRP A 55 7.59 14.35 -16.00
N THR A 56 6.66 14.01 -15.10
CA THR A 56 5.99 12.71 -15.10
C THR A 56 4.48 12.81 -14.94
N ASP A 57 3.75 11.90 -15.59
CA ASP A 57 2.30 11.70 -15.39
C ASP A 57 2.00 10.54 -14.39
N GLY A 58 3.02 10.10 -13.64
CA GLY A 58 2.90 8.96 -12.71
C GLY A 58 3.02 7.59 -13.36
N ALA A 59 3.12 7.51 -14.70
CA ALA A 59 3.35 6.27 -15.44
C ALA A 59 4.53 6.38 -16.42
N ALA A 60 4.65 7.52 -17.09
CA ALA A 60 5.74 7.86 -17.99
C ALA A 60 6.54 9.04 -17.47
N ILE A 61 7.85 8.98 -17.70
CA ILE A 61 8.81 10.05 -17.49
C ILE A 61 9.14 10.63 -18.86
N ARG A 62 8.92 11.93 -19.00
CA ARG A 62 9.08 12.68 -20.25
C ARG A 62 10.28 13.59 -20.13
N TYR A 63 11.21 13.48 -21.08
CA TYR A 63 12.45 14.25 -21.09
C TYR A 63 12.38 15.37 -22.13
N GLY A 64 12.47 16.60 -21.64
CA GLY A 64 12.46 17.82 -22.45
C GLY A 64 13.81 18.15 -23.07
N PRO A 65 13.87 19.13 -23.98
CA PRO A 65 15.12 19.57 -24.61
C PRO A 65 16.11 20.14 -23.59
N ALA A 66 15.63 20.76 -22.50
CA ALA A 66 16.49 21.27 -21.44
C ALA A 66 17.28 20.17 -20.70
N PHE A 67 16.86 18.90 -20.78
CA PHE A 67 17.58 17.78 -20.20
C PHE A 67 18.98 17.63 -20.81
N GLU A 68 19.11 17.84 -22.12
CA GLU A 68 20.37 17.65 -22.85
C GLU A 68 21.42 18.71 -22.50
N ALA A 69 20.97 19.86 -21.99
CA ALA A 69 21.85 20.95 -21.55
C ALA A 69 22.48 20.68 -20.17
N LEU A 70 21.96 19.73 -19.40
CA LEU A 70 22.48 19.36 -18.08
C LEU A 70 23.77 18.57 -18.19
N SER A 71 24.63 18.69 -17.18
CA SER A 71 25.80 17.81 -17.06
C SER A 71 25.37 16.35 -16.81
N LEU A 72 26.23 15.38 -17.12
CA LEU A 72 25.87 13.97 -16.94
C LEU A 72 25.46 13.62 -15.49
N PRO A 73 26.15 14.09 -14.42
CA PRO A 73 25.70 13.84 -13.05
C PRO A 73 24.32 14.44 -12.75
N GLU A 74 24.02 15.62 -13.29
CA GLU A 74 22.70 16.26 -13.14
C GLU A 74 21.62 15.51 -13.92
N GLN A 75 21.93 15.00 -15.12
CA GLN A 75 21.01 14.15 -15.89
C GLN A 75 20.66 12.87 -15.11
N ILE A 76 21.66 12.25 -14.46
CA ILE A 76 21.47 11.07 -13.60
C ILE A 76 20.56 11.44 -12.42
N GLY A 77 20.83 12.56 -11.73
CA GLY A 77 20.01 13.03 -10.63
C GLY A 77 18.56 13.34 -11.02
N VAL A 78 18.34 14.03 -12.14
CA VAL A 78 16.99 14.35 -12.65
C VAL A 78 16.25 13.08 -13.08
N ALA A 79 16.93 12.12 -13.70
CA ALA A 79 16.31 10.83 -14.03
C ALA A 79 15.92 10.06 -12.76
N ALA A 80 16.82 9.98 -11.78
CA ALA A 80 16.57 9.33 -10.49
C ALA A 80 15.39 10.00 -9.75
N HIS A 81 15.32 11.33 -9.76
CA HIS A 81 14.22 12.11 -9.20
C HIS A 81 12.87 11.66 -9.74
N HIS A 82 12.70 11.67 -11.05
CA HIS A 82 11.44 11.27 -11.67
C HIS A 82 11.10 9.78 -11.47
N ILE A 83 12.12 8.91 -11.41
CA ILE A 83 11.93 7.50 -11.06
C ILE A 83 11.35 7.39 -9.64
N LEU A 84 11.82 8.20 -8.68
CA LEU A 84 11.27 8.20 -7.32
C LEU A 84 9.84 8.73 -7.27
N HIS A 85 9.47 9.76 -8.03
CA HIS A 85 8.07 10.22 -8.09
C HIS A 85 7.11 9.12 -8.57
N VAL A 86 7.53 8.32 -9.55
CA VAL A 86 6.77 7.15 -10.02
C VAL A 86 6.76 6.03 -8.96
N ALA A 87 7.93 5.70 -8.40
CA ALA A 87 8.11 4.62 -7.44
C ALA A 87 7.35 4.85 -6.12
N PHE A 88 7.38 6.08 -5.59
CA PHE A 88 6.69 6.48 -4.36
C PHE A 88 5.22 6.86 -4.60
N ARG A 89 4.75 6.66 -5.85
CA ARG A 89 3.34 6.83 -6.25
C ARG A 89 2.80 8.24 -5.95
N HIS A 90 3.62 9.26 -6.18
CA HIS A 90 3.23 10.64 -5.87
C HIS A 90 2.02 11.11 -6.68
N ALA A 91 1.91 10.79 -7.97
CA ALA A 91 0.73 11.16 -8.76
C ALA A 91 -0.59 10.53 -8.23
N PRO A 92 -0.67 9.20 -7.98
CA PRO A 92 -1.83 8.61 -7.28
C PRO A 92 -2.11 9.21 -5.90
N ARG A 93 -1.06 9.51 -5.11
CA ARG A 93 -1.20 10.15 -3.79
C ARG A 93 -1.76 11.57 -3.90
N THR A 94 -1.36 12.34 -4.90
CA THR A 94 -1.96 13.64 -5.24
C THR A 94 -3.45 13.48 -5.53
N GLN A 95 -3.85 12.50 -6.35
CA GLN A 95 -5.26 12.25 -6.64
C GLN A 95 -6.05 11.84 -5.38
N ALA A 96 -5.48 11.02 -4.51
CA ALA A 96 -6.10 10.62 -3.24
C ALA A 96 -6.29 11.83 -2.30
N MET A 97 -5.30 12.71 -2.23
CA MET A 97 -5.38 13.96 -1.46
C MET A 97 -6.43 14.91 -2.04
N TYR A 98 -6.51 15.05 -3.36
CA TYR A 98 -7.57 15.82 -4.02
C TYR A 98 -8.96 15.28 -3.69
N LEU A 99 -9.18 13.96 -3.76
CA LEU A 99 -10.48 13.35 -3.40
C LEU A 99 -10.84 13.58 -1.93
N ARG A 100 -9.84 13.63 -1.03
CA ARG A 100 -10.04 13.82 0.41
C ARG A 100 -10.33 15.27 0.79
N PHE A 101 -9.62 16.23 0.18
CA PHE A 101 -9.67 17.65 0.56
C PHE A 101 -10.55 18.50 -0.37
N GLY A 102 -10.87 18.00 -1.57
CA GLY A 102 -11.66 18.68 -2.59
C GLY A 102 -11.06 20.03 -2.95
N ASP A 103 -11.89 21.07 -2.97
CA ASP A 103 -11.48 22.46 -3.27
C ASP A 103 -10.44 23.04 -2.30
N ARG A 104 -10.16 22.39 -1.18
CA ARG A 104 -9.12 22.81 -0.21
C ARG A 104 -7.74 22.19 -0.49
N PHE A 105 -7.62 21.36 -1.51
CA PHE A 105 -6.34 20.76 -1.89
C PHE A 105 -5.49 21.79 -2.66
N ASP A 106 -4.29 22.07 -2.17
CA ASP A 106 -3.28 22.86 -2.89
C ASP A 106 -2.28 21.91 -3.55
N GLU A 107 -2.48 21.65 -4.84
CA GLU A 107 -1.66 20.72 -5.63
C GLU A 107 -0.21 21.18 -5.73
N ASP A 108 0.04 22.49 -5.92
CA ASP A 108 1.40 23.06 -5.99
C ASP A 108 2.14 22.83 -4.67
N LEU A 109 1.45 22.99 -3.53
CA LEU A 109 2.05 22.79 -2.21
C LEU A 109 2.34 21.31 -1.92
N PHE A 110 1.47 20.40 -2.37
CA PHE A 110 1.73 18.96 -2.27
C PHE A 110 2.91 18.54 -3.14
N ASN A 111 2.99 19.06 -4.36
CA ASN A 111 4.10 18.82 -5.27
C ASN A 111 5.43 19.35 -4.71
N LEU A 112 5.42 20.54 -4.10
CA LEU A 112 6.57 21.08 -3.37
C LEU A 112 7.02 20.16 -2.23
N ALA A 113 6.07 19.58 -1.49
CA ALA A 113 6.37 18.63 -0.40
C ALA A 113 7.01 17.35 -0.95
N THR A 114 6.48 16.79 -2.04
CA THR A 114 7.06 15.58 -2.67
C THR A 114 8.47 15.82 -3.19
N ASP A 115 8.71 16.94 -3.88
CA ASP A 115 10.03 17.30 -4.40
C ASP A 115 11.05 17.47 -3.29
N ALA A 116 10.65 18.14 -2.21
CA ALA A 116 11.53 18.37 -1.08
C ALA A 116 12.04 17.05 -0.47
N ILE A 117 11.16 16.06 -0.33
CA ILE A 117 11.49 14.72 0.18
C ILE A 117 12.40 13.99 -0.82
N VAL A 118 12.00 13.90 -2.10
CA VAL A 118 12.76 13.21 -3.15
C VAL A 118 14.17 13.79 -3.28
N ASN A 119 14.29 15.11 -3.31
CA ASN A 119 15.57 15.80 -3.46
C ASN A 119 16.48 15.53 -2.26
N GLU A 120 15.97 15.59 -1.02
CA GLU A 120 16.76 15.30 0.17
C GLU A 120 17.20 13.82 0.19
N THR A 121 16.33 12.88 -0.17
CA THR A 121 16.66 11.45 -0.30
C THR A 121 17.77 11.20 -1.32
N LEU A 122 17.70 11.82 -2.50
CA LEU A 122 18.72 11.69 -3.53
C LEU A 122 20.06 12.28 -3.10
N MET A 123 20.05 13.45 -2.47
CA MET A 123 21.26 14.07 -1.95
C MET A 123 21.92 13.24 -0.84
N LEU A 124 21.13 12.60 0.03
CA LEU A 124 21.63 11.65 1.04
C LEU A 124 22.29 10.43 0.40
N SER A 125 21.82 10.01 -0.77
CA SER A 125 22.38 8.90 -1.54
C SER A 125 23.54 9.32 -2.46
N GLY A 126 23.96 10.59 -2.41
CA GLY A 126 25.12 11.11 -3.14
C GLY A 126 24.84 11.58 -4.58
N PHE A 127 23.56 11.64 -5.00
CA PHE A 127 23.20 12.16 -6.31
C PHE A 127 23.29 13.69 -6.37
N ILE A 128 23.59 14.20 -7.57
CA ILE A 128 23.73 15.63 -7.85
C ILE A 128 22.48 16.11 -8.58
N LEU A 129 21.84 17.14 -8.05
CA LEU A 129 20.68 17.80 -8.66
C LEU A 129 21.06 19.20 -9.17
N PRO A 130 20.44 19.67 -10.28
CA PRO A 130 20.60 21.04 -10.75
C PRO A 130 20.27 22.06 -9.66
N ARG A 131 21.01 23.17 -9.59
CA ARG A 131 20.75 24.26 -8.65
C ARG A 131 20.02 25.42 -9.35
N PRO A 132 19.11 26.15 -8.65
CA PRO A 132 18.68 25.96 -7.26
C PRO A 132 17.84 24.68 -7.06
N VAL A 133 17.75 24.19 -5.82
CA VAL A 133 17.07 22.93 -5.48
C VAL A 133 16.26 23.05 -4.20
N VAL A 134 15.03 22.57 -4.22
CA VAL A 134 14.17 22.47 -3.04
C VAL A 134 14.68 21.35 -2.14
N ARG A 135 15.09 21.69 -0.91
CA ARG A 135 15.48 20.72 0.12
C ARG A 135 14.45 20.64 1.24
N LEU A 136 14.17 19.43 1.71
CA LEU A 136 13.29 19.16 2.86
C LEU A 136 13.75 19.90 4.11
N THR A 137 15.03 19.80 4.44
CA THR A 137 15.62 20.48 5.61
C THR A 137 15.46 22.00 5.55
N GLY A 138 15.69 22.59 4.37
CA GLY A 138 15.52 24.03 4.16
C GLY A 138 14.05 24.47 4.19
N LEU A 139 13.15 23.64 3.66
CA LEU A 139 11.70 23.89 3.69
C LEU A 139 11.16 23.86 5.13
N LEU A 140 11.51 22.84 5.91
CA LEU A 140 11.12 22.70 7.32
C LEU A 140 11.67 23.86 8.17
N LYS A 141 12.93 24.24 7.97
CA LYS A 141 13.53 25.37 8.69
C LYS A 141 12.82 26.69 8.38
N THR A 142 12.52 26.94 7.11
CA THR A 142 11.97 28.22 6.66
C THR A 142 10.47 28.35 6.95
N ALA A 143 9.70 27.31 6.65
CA ALA A 143 8.24 27.34 6.77
C ALA A 143 7.75 26.88 8.16
N ALA A 144 8.23 25.72 8.62
CA ALA A 144 7.76 25.08 9.85
C ALA A 144 8.59 25.43 11.10
N ARG A 145 9.69 26.19 10.95
CA ARG A 145 10.65 26.52 12.02
C ARG A 145 11.20 25.29 12.74
N GLU A 146 11.29 24.17 12.02
CA GLU A 146 11.85 22.91 12.52
C GLU A 146 13.25 22.71 11.94
N GLU A 147 14.26 22.62 12.80
CA GLU A 147 15.63 22.27 12.41
C GLU A 147 15.87 20.79 12.68
N LEU A 148 15.86 20.00 11.61
CA LEU A 148 16.14 18.56 11.65
C LEU A 148 17.36 18.24 10.79
N GLY A 149 18.09 17.18 11.15
CA GLY A 149 19.08 16.59 10.26
C GLY A 149 18.40 15.95 9.03
N ALA A 150 19.12 15.84 7.91
CA ALA A 150 18.55 15.28 6.68
C ALA A 150 18.02 13.84 6.85
N ASP A 151 18.80 12.95 7.52
CA ASP A 151 18.39 11.55 7.81
C ASP A 151 17.15 11.50 8.71
N GLU A 152 17.07 12.36 9.73
CA GLU A 152 15.91 12.47 10.61
C GLU A 152 14.67 12.98 9.86
N ALA A 153 14.84 13.99 8.99
CA ALA A 153 13.75 14.59 8.24
C ALA A 153 13.08 13.58 7.30
N VAL A 154 13.87 12.82 6.51
CA VAL A 154 13.33 11.79 5.59
C VAL A 154 12.76 10.57 6.32
N THR A 155 13.14 10.36 7.57
CA THR A 155 12.58 9.29 8.43
C THR A 155 11.28 9.69 9.10
N ARG A 156 11.08 11.00 9.31
CA ARG A 156 9.91 11.51 10.03
C ARG A 156 8.75 11.87 9.11
N TYR A 157 9.05 12.39 7.93
CA TYR A 157 8.07 12.99 7.03
C TYR A 157 7.90 12.19 5.74
N ASP A 158 6.70 11.68 5.53
CA ASP A 158 6.15 11.34 4.21
C ASP A 158 5.46 12.57 3.57
N ALA A 159 5.11 12.47 2.28
CA ALA A 159 4.50 13.54 1.52
C ALA A 159 3.20 14.09 2.15
N GLU A 160 2.26 13.24 2.58
CA GLU A 160 1.01 13.70 3.19
C GLU A 160 1.24 14.37 4.53
N ARG A 161 2.09 13.79 5.38
CA ARG A 161 2.43 14.33 6.69
C ARG A 161 3.10 15.68 6.58
N LEU A 162 4.03 15.83 5.62
CA LEU A 162 4.68 17.11 5.35
C LEU A 162 3.65 18.13 4.84
N TYR A 163 2.83 17.78 3.86
CA TYR A 163 1.77 18.65 3.35
C TYR A 163 0.83 19.12 4.46
N LEU A 164 0.36 18.21 5.33
CA LEU A 164 -0.49 18.56 6.46
C LEU A 164 0.22 19.47 7.46
N ARG A 165 1.51 19.24 7.72
CA ARG A 165 2.32 20.11 8.57
C ARG A 165 2.46 21.52 8.00
N LEU A 166 2.60 21.64 6.68
CA LEU A 166 2.68 22.93 5.98
C LEU A 166 1.33 23.66 5.93
N LEU A 167 0.23 22.91 5.95
CA LEU A 167 -1.13 23.46 5.96
C LEU A 167 -1.59 23.91 7.36
N GLN A 168 -0.97 23.39 8.42
CA GLN A 168 -1.27 23.78 9.80
C GLN A 168 -0.84 25.22 10.07
N ASP A 169 -1.78 26.02 10.54
CA ASP A 169 -1.46 27.32 11.12
C ASP A 169 -0.90 27.10 12.52
N ASP A 170 0.38 27.45 12.71
CA ASP A 170 0.93 27.61 14.05
C ASP A 170 0.18 28.79 14.70
N ALA A 171 -0.84 28.49 15.50
CA ALA A 171 -1.47 29.49 16.35
C ALA A 171 -0.36 30.20 17.15
N PRO A 172 -0.26 31.54 17.11
CA PRO A 172 0.83 32.23 17.77
C PRO A 172 0.83 31.87 19.26
N GLN A 173 1.92 31.27 19.72
CA GLN A 173 2.14 31.03 21.15
C GLN A 173 2.12 32.36 21.90
N GLY A 174 1.03 32.59 22.63
CA GLY A 174 0.96 33.38 23.87
C GLY A 174 1.74 34.69 23.92
N GLY A 175 1.26 35.73 23.23
CA GLY A 175 1.52 37.12 23.61
C GLY A 175 0.27 37.69 24.28
N LYS A 176 0.33 37.92 25.60
CA LYS A 176 -0.76 38.41 26.45
C LYS A 176 -1.64 39.46 25.76
N ALA A 177 -2.95 39.25 25.81
CA ALA A 177 -3.95 40.28 25.60
C ALA A 177 -3.72 41.40 26.63
N GLY A 178 -2.99 42.42 26.20
CA GLY A 178 -2.86 43.69 26.90
C GLY A 178 -3.96 44.61 26.41
N ASP A 179 -5.01 44.73 27.21
CA ASP A 179 -5.97 45.82 27.16
C ASP A 179 -5.24 47.17 27.09
N ARG A 180 -5.36 47.86 25.95
CA ARG A 180 -5.15 49.31 25.81
C ARG A 180 -6.02 49.87 24.69
N GLY A 181 -7.18 50.38 25.10
CA GLY A 181 -7.48 51.80 24.92
C GLY A 181 -7.73 52.29 23.49
N MET A 182 -9.02 52.38 23.17
CA MET A 182 -9.66 53.43 22.36
C MET A 182 -8.78 54.68 22.13
N ARG A 183 -8.38 54.94 20.88
CA ARG A 183 -8.29 56.31 20.32
C ARG A 183 -8.64 56.32 18.84
N ALA A 184 -9.71 57.04 18.54
CA ALA A 184 -10.06 57.53 17.22
C ALA A 184 -9.00 58.52 16.70
N GLY A 185 -8.80 58.53 15.39
CA GLY A 185 -8.00 59.52 14.68
C GLY A 185 -7.91 59.17 13.20
N GLY A 186 -8.82 59.73 12.40
CA GLY A 186 -8.82 59.56 10.95
C GLY A 186 -7.65 60.29 10.29
N ALA A 187 -7.21 59.75 9.16
CA ALA A 187 -6.58 60.50 8.08
C ALA A 187 -6.79 59.73 6.78
N ALA A 188 -7.60 60.31 5.90
CA ALA A 188 -7.73 59.89 4.52
C ALA A 188 -6.41 60.16 3.78
N GLY A 189 -5.95 59.17 3.03
CA GLY A 189 -4.87 59.28 2.07
C GLY A 189 -5.29 58.57 0.80
N GLU A 190 -5.80 59.34 -0.16
CA GLU A 190 -6.07 58.89 -1.52
C GLU A 190 -4.75 58.55 -2.22
N GLY A 191 -4.64 57.31 -2.70
CA GLY A 191 -3.58 56.87 -3.59
C GLY A 191 -4.19 55.99 -4.68
N GLN A 192 -4.47 56.61 -5.83
CA GLN A 192 -4.96 55.93 -7.03
C GLN A 192 -3.90 54.97 -7.58
N GLY A 193 -4.30 53.72 -7.80
CA GLY A 193 -3.56 52.71 -8.55
C GLY A 193 -4.53 51.69 -9.15
N GLN A 194 -5.05 51.99 -10.34
CA GLN A 194 -5.64 51.01 -11.27
C GLN A 194 -4.56 49.99 -11.66
N GLY A 195 -4.77 48.68 -11.83
CA GLY A 195 -5.93 47.82 -11.79
C GLY A 195 -5.51 46.50 -12.45
N SER A 196 -5.74 45.37 -11.78
CA SER A 196 -5.84 44.02 -12.38
C SER A 196 -6.35 43.07 -11.29
N THR A 197 -7.58 43.31 -10.84
CA THR A 197 -8.33 42.40 -9.96
C THR A 197 -8.88 41.25 -10.79
N GLY A 198 -8.06 40.22 -11.00
CA GLY A 198 -8.59 38.86 -10.99
C GLY A 198 -8.65 38.46 -9.52
N GLU A 199 -9.85 38.33 -8.94
CA GLU A 199 -10.02 37.81 -7.59
C GLU A 199 -9.49 36.37 -7.54
N ALA A 200 -8.21 36.22 -7.24
CA ALA A 200 -7.62 34.95 -6.88
C ALA A 200 -8.28 34.52 -5.57
N ARG A 201 -9.09 33.45 -5.62
CA ARG A 201 -9.55 32.76 -4.41
C ARG A 201 -8.35 32.59 -3.46
N PRO A 202 -8.47 32.91 -2.17
CA PRO A 202 -7.37 32.72 -1.23
C PRO A 202 -6.98 31.25 -1.25
N ARG A 203 -5.71 30.96 -1.59
CA ARG A 203 -5.18 29.60 -1.60
C ARG A 203 -5.22 29.05 -0.16
N PRO A 204 -5.50 27.75 0.02
CA PRO A 204 -5.59 27.18 1.35
C PRO A 204 -4.25 27.23 2.11
N GLY A 205 -4.33 27.34 3.44
CA GLY A 205 -3.20 27.43 4.38
C GLY A 205 -2.80 28.87 4.72
N GLY A 206 -2.51 29.14 6.00
CA GLY A 206 -2.06 30.46 6.45
C GLY A 206 -0.54 30.64 6.34
N ALA A 207 0.06 31.27 7.37
CA ALA A 207 1.42 31.82 7.26
C ALA A 207 2.51 30.77 6.94
N VAL A 208 2.36 29.54 7.44
CA VAL A 208 3.31 28.44 7.19
C VAL A 208 3.29 28.02 5.71
N ALA A 209 2.09 27.87 5.13
CA ALA A 209 1.92 27.51 3.73
C ALA A 209 2.43 28.63 2.79
N GLU A 210 2.24 29.89 3.17
CA GLU A 210 2.78 31.03 2.41
C GLU A 210 4.32 31.04 2.44
N ALA A 211 4.93 30.86 3.61
CA ALA A 211 6.38 30.75 3.75
C ALA A 211 6.97 29.57 2.97
N ALA A 212 6.26 28.44 2.91
CA ALA A 212 6.63 27.29 2.08
C ALA A 212 6.64 27.65 0.59
N ARG A 213 5.58 28.33 0.11
CA ARG A 213 5.49 28.78 -1.29
C ARG A 213 6.56 29.81 -1.63
N ASP A 214 6.87 30.73 -0.72
CA ASP A 214 7.98 31.68 -0.86
C ASP A 214 9.33 30.97 -0.97
N TYR A 215 9.59 29.99 -0.11
CA TYR A 215 10.78 29.17 -0.19
C TYR A 215 10.88 28.43 -1.53
N GLY A 216 9.78 27.81 -1.98
CA GLY A 216 9.72 27.15 -3.28
C GLY A 216 10.07 28.10 -4.43
N ARG A 217 9.49 29.31 -4.45
CA ARG A 217 9.82 30.35 -5.44
C ARG A 217 11.30 30.74 -5.41
N GLN A 218 11.88 30.92 -4.23
CA GLN A 218 13.30 31.27 -4.07
C GLN A 218 14.23 30.15 -4.54
N GLN A 219 13.81 28.89 -4.41
CA GLN A 219 14.56 27.72 -4.86
C GLN A 219 14.23 27.30 -6.31
N GLY A 220 13.49 28.11 -7.07
CA GLY A 220 13.17 27.82 -8.47
C GLY A 220 12.25 26.61 -8.66
N PHE A 221 11.41 26.29 -7.67
CA PHE A 221 10.43 25.20 -7.76
C PHE A 221 9.49 25.39 -8.95
N ALA A 222 9.31 24.32 -9.72
CA ALA A 222 8.33 24.22 -10.79
C ALA A 222 7.67 22.84 -10.72
N PRO A 223 6.33 22.75 -10.64
CA PRO A 223 5.64 21.46 -10.56
C PRO A 223 5.96 20.57 -11.77
N ASP A 224 6.43 19.36 -11.50
CA ASP A 224 6.87 18.39 -12.52
C ASP A 224 6.02 17.11 -12.55
N ILE A 225 4.99 17.04 -11.71
CA ILE A 225 3.98 15.98 -11.75
C ILE A 225 2.76 16.52 -12.50
N ASP A 226 2.40 15.85 -13.59
CA ASP A 226 1.22 16.15 -14.40
C ASP A 226 0.08 15.21 -14.01
N THR A 227 -0.89 15.70 -13.25
CA THR A 227 -2.10 14.94 -12.88
C THR A 227 -3.17 14.96 -13.97
N GLY A 228 -2.87 15.53 -15.16
CA GLY A 228 -3.81 15.78 -16.23
C GLY A 228 -4.69 14.59 -16.65
N GLY A 229 -5.95 14.60 -16.18
CA GLY A 229 -7.12 14.09 -16.88
C GLY A 229 -7.24 12.57 -17.05
N THR A 230 -6.63 11.76 -16.20
CA THR A 230 -6.99 10.33 -16.17
C THR A 230 -8.28 10.13 -15.38
N ASP A 231 -9.41 10.09 -16.09
CA ASP A 231 -10.63 9.34 -15.70
C ASP A 231 -10.30 7.84 -15.60
N SER A 232 -9.33 7.47 -14.77
CA SER A 232 -8.95 6.08 -14.53
C SER A 232 -9.82 5.54 -13.40
N ASP A 233 -10.69 4.62 -13.81
CA ASP A 233 -11.48 3.69 -13.03
C ASP A 233 -10.89 3.41 -11.62
N GLN A 234 -11.63 3.76 -10.57
CA GLN A 234 -11.19 3.71 -9.17
C GLN A 234 -10.73 2.30 -8.72
N GLY A 235 -11.11 1.26 -9.46
CA GLY A 235 -10.67 -0.13 -9.23
C GLY A 235 -9.25 -0.46 -9.72
N ALA A 236 -8.75 0.21 -10.77
CA ALA A 236 -7.45 -0.10 -11.37
C ALA A 236 -6.26 0.49 -10.58
N GLY A 237 -6.50 1.54 -9.79
CA GLY A 237 -5.48 2.19 -8.96
C GLY A 237 -4.91 1.28 -7.88
N SER A 238 -5.76 0.50 -7.21
CA SER A 238 -5.36 -0.36 -6.09
C SER A 238 -4.44 -1.52 -6.50
N GLU A 239 -4.71 -2.17 -7.63
CA GLU A 239 -3.84 -3.25 -8.15
C GLU A 239 -2.48 -2.70 -8.61
N ALA A 240 -2.49 -1.57 -9.33
CA ALA A 240 -1.27 -0.91 -9.78
C ALA A 240 -0.41 -0.42 -8.60
N ASP A 241 -1.05 0.10 -7.54
CA ASP A 241 -0.36 0.52 -6.31
C ASP A 241 0.27 -0.68 -5.58
N ALA A 242 -0.45 -1.79 -5.48
CA ALA A 242 0.07 -3.03 -4.89
C ALA A 242 1.27 -3.57 -5.70
N GLU A 243 1.19 -3.53 -7.02
CA GLU A 243 2.28 -3.96 -7.90
C GLU A 243 3.52 -3.07 -7.73
N TRP A 244 3.35 -1.75 -7.71
CA TRP A 244 4.45 -0.81 -7.46
C TRP A 244 5.06 -0.98 -6.07
N ARG A 245 4.26 -1.20 -5.02
CA ARG A 245 4.76 -1.55 -3.68
C ARG A 245 5.70 -2.76 -3.72
N GLN A 246 5.32 -3.83 -4.42
CA GLN A 246 6.16 -5.02 -4.58
C GLN A 246 7.42 -4.76 -5.41
N ARG A 247 7.35 -3.90 -6.43
CA ARG A 247 8.52 -3.50 -7.23
C ARG A 247 9.51 -2.71 -6.39
N VAL A 248 9.04 -1.73 -5.62
CA VAL A 248 9.85 -0.92 -4.71
C VAL A 248 10.51 -1.80 -3.63
N ALA A 249 9.76 -2.67 -2.98
CA ALA A 249 10.31 -3.58 -1.97
C ALA A 249 11.46 -4.44 -2.51
N ARG A 250 11.29 -5.03 -3.71
CA ARG A 250 12.33 -5.83 -4.37
C ARG A 250 13.53 -4.99 -4.79
N ALA A 251 13.30 -3.79 -5.31
CA ALA A 251 14.38 -2.89 -5.72
C ALA A 251 15.22 -2.42 -4.52
N MET A 252 14.57 -2.02 -3.42
CA MET A 252 15.27 -1.61 -2.19
C MET A 252 16.08 -2.76 -1.59
N GLU A 253 15.54 -3.98 -1.60
CA GLU A 253 16.28 -5.18 -1.16
C GLU A 253 17.50 -5.46 -2.03
N ALA A 254 17.41 -5.30 -3.35
CA ALA A 254 18.55 -5.44 -4.26
C ALA A 254 19.66 -4.42 -3.95
N GLY A 255 19.31 -3.15 -3.74
CA GLY A 255 20.26 -2.11 -3.33
C GLY A 255 20.86 -2.38 -1.94
N ARG A 256 20.05 -2.86 -0.99
CA ARG A 256 20.52 -3.23 0.36
C ARG A 256 21.54 -4.38 0.33
N ILE A 257 21.31 -5.41 -0.50
CA ILE A 257 22.25 -6.52 -0.69
C ILE A 257 23.56 -6.02 -1.33
N ALA A 258 23.48 -5.08 -2.27
CA ALA A 258 24.66 -4.48 -2.90
C ALA A 258 25.45 -3.57 -1.95
N GLY A 259 24.80 -3.01 -0.92
CA GLY A 259 25.45 -2.24 0.15
C GLY A 259 25.75 -0.78 -0.21
N HIS A 260 25.17 -0.25 -1.30
CA HIS A 260 25.29 1.14 -1.72
C HIS A 260 23.99 1.65 -2.36
N GLY A 261 23.89 2.97 -2.55
CA GLY A 261 22.73 3.61 -3.17
C GLY A 261 21.52 3.76 -2.24
N ILE A 262 20.36 4.04 -2.84
CA ILE A 262 19.11 4.33 -2.10
C ILE A 262 18.62 3.13 -1.29
N GLY A 263 18.96 1.91 -1.69
CA GLY A 263 18.62 0.69 -0.94
C GLY A 263 19.14 0.68 0.50
N MET A 264 20.22 1.42 0.80
CA MET A 264 20.74 1.59 2.16
C MET A 264 19.82 2.43 3.04
N LEU A 265 19.09 3.38 2.45
CA LEU A 265 18.13 4.24 3.14
C LEU A 265 16.74 3.61 3.23
N GLY A 266 16.46 2.54 2.48
CA GLY A 266 15.12 1.97 2.32
C GLY A 266 14.36 1.76 3.63
N HIS A 267 14.92 1.13 4.65
CA HIS A 267 14.21 0.91 5.93
C HIS A 267 13.94 2.18 6.76
N ARG A 268 14.51 3.32 6.38
CA ARG A 268 14.39 4.60 7.09
C ARG A 268 13.45 5.59 6.40
N LEU A 269 13.21 5.46 5.10
CA LEU A 269 12.39 6.42 4.36
C LEU A 269 10.92 6.29 4.75
N ALA A 270 10.34 7.33 5.35
CA ALA A 270 8.91 7.38 5.69
C ALA A 270 8.02 7.37 4.45
N ASP A 271 8.52 7.92 3.35
CA ASP A 271 7.76 8.13 2.12
C ASP A 271 7.64 6.87 1.25
N LEU A 272 8.21 5.75 1.69
CA LEU A 272 8.06 4.49 0.99
C LEU A 272 6.62 3.96 1.08
N PRO A 273 6.07 3.47 -0.03
CA PRO A 273 4.77 2.80 -0.01
C PRO A 273 4.76 1.64 1.00
N GLU A 274 3.91 1.71 2.02
CA GLU A 274 3.80 0.64 3.03
C GLU A 274 3.37 -0.68 2.38
N VAL A 275 4.19 -1.72 2.56
CA VAL A 275 3.88 -3.08 2.12
C VAL A 275 2.94 -3.72 3.13
N HIS A 276 1.65 -3.40 3.03
CA HIS A 276 0.61 -4.22 3.65
C HIS A 276 0.12 -5.21 2.62
N THR A 277 0.30 -6.50 2.90
CA THR A 277 -0.41 -7.54 2.18
C THR A 277 -1.85 -7.53 2.71
N PRO A 278 -2.86 -7.32 1.84
CA PRO A 278 -4.26 -7.29 2.26
C PRO A 278 -4.62 -8.53 3.07
N TRP A 279 -5.38 -8.36 4.16
CA TRP A 279 -5.73 -9.46 5.06
C TRP A 279 -6.40 -10.64 4.32
N GLU A 280 -7.11 -10.39 3.21
CA GLU A 280 -7.74 -11.42 2.38
C GLU A 280 -6.71 -12.43 1.85
N GLN A 281 -5.52 -11.94 1.46
CA GLN A 281 -4.45 -12.79 0.94
C GLN A 281 -3.82 -13.63 2.06
N HIS A 282 -3.64 -13.05 3.24
CA HIS A 282 -3.17 -13.77 4.42
C HIS A 282 -4.16 -14.85 4.84
N LEU A 283 -5.43 -14.50 5.01
CA LEU A 283 -6.49 -15.45 5.37
C LEU A 283 -6.53 -16.60 4.35
N ARG A 284 -6.52 -16.26 3.06
CA ARG A 284 -6.51 -17.26 1.98
C ARG A 284 -5.29 -18.16 2.05
N ALA A 285 -4.09 -17.61 2.24
CA ALA A 285 -2.87 -18.40 2.32
C ALA A 285 -2.89 -19.36 3.52
N LEU A 286 -3.30 -18.88 4.69
CA LEU A 286 -3.36 -19.65 5.93
C LEU A 286 -4.39 -20.77 5.86
N VAL A 287 -5.64 -20.44 5.48
CA VAL A 287 -6.72 -21.43 5.41
C VAL A 287 -6.50 -22.40 4.26
N THR A 288 -6.08 -21.94 3.07
CA THR A 288 -5.80 -22.82 1.93
C THR A 288 -4.70 -23.82 2.28
N ARG A 289 -3.62 -23.38 2.95
CA ARG A 289 -2.56 -24.27 3.41
C ARG A 289 -3.09 -25.34 4.38
N ALA A 290 -4.01 -24.98 5.26
CA ALA A 290 -4.59 -25.88 6.26
C ALA A 290 -5.51 -26.94 5.65
N VAL A 291 -6.28 -26.58 4.62
CA VAL A 291 -7.25 -27.49 3.97
C VAL A 291 -6.67 -28.24 2.76
N THR A 292 -5.47 -27.85 2.30
CA THR A 292 -4.81 -28.57 1.20
C THR A 292 -4.31 -29.92 1.70
N VAL A 293 -5.00 -30.99 1.30
CA VAL A 293 -4.63 -32.37 1.63
C VAL A 293 -3.26 -32.70 1.04
N GLN A 294 -2.25 -32.84 1.90
CA GLN A 294 -0.94 -33.34 1.48
C GLN A 294 -0.97 -34.87 1.39
N PRO A 295 -0.55 -35.48 0.26
CA PRO A 295 -0.42 -36.93 0.17
C PRO A 295 0.55 -37.43 1.24
N GLN A 296 0.15 -38.43 2.01
CA GLN A 296 1.00 -39.04 3.03
C GLN A 296 1.51 -40.40 2.55
N PRO A 297 2.79 -40.74 2.84
CA PRO A 297 3.33 -42.05 2.52
C PRO A 297 2.73 -43.09 3.46
N ARG A 298 2.13 -44.15 2.92
CA ARG A 298 1.71 -45.32 3.69
C ARG A 298 2.89 -46.27 3.81
N SER A 299 3.55 -46.29 4.96
CA SER A 299 4.76 -47.10 5.21
C SER A 299 4.58 -48.59 4.94
N THR A 300 3.35 -49.10 5.10
CA THR A 300 3.01 -50.53 4.94
C THR A 300 2.46 -50.90 3.56
N ARG A 301 2.17 -49.92 2.69
CA ARG A 301 1.54 -50.17 1.39
C ARG A 301 2.54 -49.91 0.26
N PRO A 302 2.88 -50.90 -0.58
CA PRO A 302 3.77 -50.69 -1.72
C PRO A 302 3.12 -49.85 -2.84
N ALA A 303 3.92 -49.03 -3.51
CA ALA A 303 3.50 -48.29 -4.69
C ALA A 303 3.15 -49.24 -5.85
N ARG A 304 2.11 -48.92 -6.64
CA ARG A 304 1.71 -49.74 -7.80
C ARG A 304 2.86 -49.98 -8.78
N ARG A 305 3.69 -48.95 -9.01
CA ARG A 305 4.88 -49.05 -9.87
C ARG A 305 5.95 -49.99 -9.31
N TRP A 306 6.11 -50.04 -7.99
CA TRP A 306 7.03 -50.97 -7.36
C TRP A 306 6.55 -52.41 -7.50
N ILE A 307 5.26 -52.68 -7.29
CA ILE A 307 4.67 -54.02 -7.47
C ILE A 307 4.91 -54.53 -8.91
N ALA A 308 4.69 -53.68 -9.91
CA ALA A 308 4.91 -54.04 -11.32
C ALA A 308 6.39 -54.36 -11.61
N ARG A 309 7.32 -53.54 -11.11
CA ARG A 309 8.76 -53.75 -11.29
C ARG A 309 9.27 -54.97 -10.54
N ASP A 310 8.81 -55.20 -9.31
CA ASP A 310 9.14 -56.38 -8.52
C ASP A 310 8.63 -57.66 -9.19
N SER A 311 7.43 -57.62 -9.79
CA SER A 311 6.89 -58.75 -10.56
C SER A 311 7.72 -59.04 -11.83
N ASP A 312 8.15 -58.03 -12.58
CA ASP A 312 8.97 -58.20 -13.79
C ASP A 312 10.39 -58.69 -13.44
N ALA A 313 11.01 -58.14 -12.40
CA ALA A 313 12.32 -58.59 -11.90
C ALA A 313 12.28 -60.08 -11.50
N ARG A 314 11.24 -60.51 -10.77
CA ARG A 314 11.04 -61.92 -10.41
C ARG A 314 10.86 -62.82 -11.64
N ALA A 315 10.14 -62.36 -12.66
CA ALA A 315 9.94 -63.12 -13.89
C ALA A 315 11.24 -63.29 -14.70
N ARG A 316 12.17 -62.32 -14.60
CA ARG A 316 13.47 -62.33 -15.29
C ARG A 316 14.60 -62.96 -14.47
N GLY A 317 14.36 -63.31 -13.21
CA GLY A 317 15.40 -63.79 -12.30
C GLY A 317 16.39 -62.70 -11.86
N GLU A 318 15.96 -61.43 -11.91
CA GLU A 318 16.74 -60.27 -11.50
C GLU A 318 16.45 -59.90 -10.03
N PRO A 319 17.35 -59.15 -9.35
CA PRO A 319 17.11 -58.68 -7.99
C PRO A 319 15.90 -57.74 -7.89
N SER A 320 15.12 -57.87 -6.82
CA SER A 320 13.98 -56.97 -6.55
C SER A 320 14.43 -55.51 -6.40
N PRO A 321 13.68 -54.55 -6.95
CA PRO A 321 13.96 -53.13 -6.81
C PRO A 321 13.74 -52.65 -5.36
N ALA A 322 14.44 -51.58 -4.97
CA ALA A 322 14.28 -50.95 -3.66
C ALA A 322 12.82 -50.60 -3.37
N PHE A 323 12.37 -50.84 -2.13
CA PHE A 323 10.97 -50.64 -1.73
C PHE A 323 10.53 -49.19 -1.90
N GLU A 324 9.38 -48.99 -2.55
CA GLU A 324 8.76 -47.67 -2.69
C GLU A 324 7.36 -47.65 -2.07
N TYR A 325 7.13 -46.70 -1.17
CA TYR A 325 5.85 -46.50 -0.50
C TYR A 325 4.76 -45.98 -1.45
N ALA A 326 3.52 -46.43 -1.24
CA ALA A 326 2.36 -45.83 -1.86
C ALA A 326 2.00 -44.50 -1.18
N TRP A 327 1.69 -43.51 -2.00
CA TRP A 327 1.10 -42.27 -1.55
C TRP A 327 -0.42 -42.42 -1.52
N THR A 328 -1.03 -42.11 -0.38
CA THR A 328 -2.49 -41.98 -0.28
C THR A 328 -2.82 -40.52 -0.09
N ARG A 329 -3.90 -40.08 -0.72
CA ARG A 329 -4.58 -38.87 -0.29
C ARG A 329 -5.53 -39.27 0.84
N ASP A 330 -5.68 -38.40 1.83
CA ASP A 330 -6.79 -38.55 2.75
C ASP A 330 -8.09 -38.29 1.98
N LEU A 331 -9.11 -39.12 2.24
CA LEU A 331 -10.42 -39.00 1.57
C LEU A 331 -11.39 -38.16 2.41
N GLU A 332 -10.99 -37.76 3.61
CA GLU A 332 -11.81 -36.89 4.46
C GLU A 332 -11.89 -35.50 3.84
N ILE A 333 -13.13 -35.01 3.71
CA ILE A 333 -13.39 -33.65 3.25
C ILE A 333 -12.89 -32.71 4.35
N PRO A 334 -11.93 -31.81 4.06
CA PRO A 334 -11.42 -30.90 5.07
C PRO A 334 -12.53 -29.98 5.56
N ARG A 335 -12.54 -29.70 6.86
CA ARG A 335 -13.56 -28.85 7.50
C ARG A 335 -12.97 -27.53 7.96
N ILE A 336 -13.63 -26.43 7.63
CA ILE A 336 -13.31 -25.10 8.14
C ILE A 336 -14.42 -24.72 9.13
N VAL A 337 -14.06 -24.30 10.34
CA VAL A 337 -15.04 -23.74 11.29
C VAL A 337 -14.80 -22.24 11.41
N VAL A 338 -15.87 -21.46 11.24
CA VAL A 338 -15.86 -20.01 11.31
C VAL A 338 -16.73 -19.56 12.47
N GLY A 339 -16.12 -19.03 13.54
CA GLY A 339 -16.81 -18.38 14.64
C GLY A 339 -17.06 -16.90 14.33
N ILE A 340 -18.29 -16.43 14.52
CA ILE A 340 -18.65 -15.01 14.42
C ILE A 340 -19.15 -14.56 15.78
N ASP A 341 -18.40 -13.64 16.38
CA ASP A 341 -18.75 -13.01 17.63
C ASP A 341 -19.87 -11.98 17.42
N SER A 342 -20.94 -12.11 18.21
CA SER A 342 -22.11 -11.23 18.17
C SER A 342 -22.04 -10.07 19.17
N SER A 343 -21.04 -10.06 20.06
CA SER A 343 -20.87 -9.02 21.10
C SER A 343 -20.32 -7.69 20.54
N GLY A 344 -19.58 -7.74 19.44
CA GLY A 344 -18.94 -6.60 18.80
C GLY A 344 -19.75 -6.01 17.63
N SER A 345 -19.73 -4.69 17.50
CA SER A 345 -20.26 -4.03 16.29
C SER A 345 -19.27 -4.20 15.13
N VAL A 346 -19.39 -5.28 14.38
CA VAL A 346 -18.70 -5.44 13.09
C VAL A 346 -19.46 -4.68 12.01
N GLU A 347 -18.75 -3.91 11.20
CA GLU A 347 -19.37 -3.21 10.08
C GLU A 347 -19.95 -4.23 9.06
N PRO A 348 -21.20 -4.08 8.59
CA PRO A 348 -21.82 -5.02 7.66
C PRO A 348 -21.02 -5.24 6.37
N THR A 349 -20.33 -4.21 5.89
CA THR A 349 -19.50 -4.27 4.68
C THR A 349 -18.25 -5.16 4.89
N LEU A 350 -17.60 -5.04 6.04
CA LEU A 350 -16.44 -5.85 6.41
C LEU A 350 -16.84 -7.30 6.63
N LEU A 351 -17.98 -7.52 7.28
CA LEU A 351 -18.54 -8.87 7.44
C LEU A 351 -18.83 -9.51 6.09
N ALA A 352 -19.43 -8.77 5.13
CA ALA A 352 -19.68 -9.27 3.78
C ALA A 352 -18.38 -9.60 3.00
N LYS A 353 -17.31 -8.82 3.19
CA LYS A 353 -16.00 -9.11 2.59
C LYS A 353 -15.34 -10.34 3.20
N PHE A 354 -15.27 -10.41 4.54
CA PHE A 354 -14.81 -11.59 5.28
C PHE A 354 -15.55 -12.85 4.84
N ALA A 355 -16.86 -12.69 4.71
CA ALA A 355 -17.75 -13.71 4.23
C ALA A 355 -17.36 -14.23 2.84
N ALA A 356 -17.30 -13.33 1.86
CA ALA A 356 -16.96 -13.65 0.48
C ALA A 356 -15.61 -14.37 0.36
N GLU A 357 -14.61 -14.00 1.16
CA GLU A 357 -13.30 -14.67 1.16
C GLU A 357 -13.36 -16.11 1.66
N VAL A 358 -14.01 -16.36 2.79
CA VAL A 358 -14.21 -17.73 3.31
C VAL A 358 -14.97 -18.59 2.30
N ALA A 359 -16.06 -18.07 1.74
CA ALA A 359 -16.84 -18.76 0.71
C ALA A 359 -15.99 -19.08 -0.53
N GLY A 360 -15.15 -18.12 -0.95
CA GLY A 360 -14.22 -18.29 -2.06
C GLY A 360 -13.19 -19.39 -1.79
N ILE A 361 -12.68 -19.49 -0.55
CA ILE A 361 -11.77 -20.56 -0.13
C ILE A 361 -12.48 -21.92 -0.18
N SER A 362 -13.63 -22.05 0.47
CA SER A 362 -14.43 -23.28 0.48
C SER A 362 -14.74 -23.78 -0.93
N LYS A 363 -15.17 -22.88 -1.83
CA LYS A 363 -15.49 -23.23 -3.23
C LYS A 363 -14.27 -23.73 -4.01
N ARG A 364 -13.08 -23.19 -3.75
CA ARG A 364 -11.84 -23.60 -4.45
C ARG A 364 -11.25 -24.91 -3.90
N THR A 365 -11.35 -25.13 -2.60
CA THR A 365 -10.71 -26.26 -1.92
C THR A 365 -11.65 -27.45 -1.75
N GLY A 366 -12.95 -27.25 -1.91
CA GLY A 366 -13.98 -28.26 -1.62
C GLY A 366 -14.17 -28.51 -0.13
N ALA A 367 -13.64 -27.64 0.74
CA ALA A 367 -13.76 -27.78 2.18
C ALA A 367 -15.19 -27.50 2.66
N GLU A 368 -15.71 -28.37 3.51
CA GLU A 368 -16.98 -28.17 4.21
C GLU A 368 -16.79 -27.04 5.24
N THR A 369 -17.63 -26.00 5.18
CA THR A 369 -17.47 -24.85 6.08
C THR A 369 -18.64 -24.76 7.04
N HIS A 370 -18.35 -24.75 8.33
CA HIS A 370 -19.31 -24.55 9.41
C HIS A 370 -19.19 -23.14 9.94
N VAL A 371 -20.32 -22.46 10.14
CA VAL A 371 -20.40 -21.13 10.74
C VAL A 371 -21.09 -21.26 12.09
N LEU A 372 -20.43 -20.76 13.13
CA LEU A 372 -20.91 -20.70 14.51
C LEU A 372 -21.09 -19.23 14.88
N VAL A 373 -22.30 -18.82 15.25
CA VAL A 373 -22.53 -17.48 15.82
C VAL A 373 -22.59 -17.62 17.33
N PHE A 374 -21.83 -16.81 18.06
CA PHE A 374 -21.67 -16.98 19.50
C PHE A 374 -21.59 -15.65 20.27
N ASP A 375 -21.87 -15.74 21.57
CA ASP A 375 -21.65 -14.72 22.59
C ASP A 375 -20.91 -15.34 23.80
N THR A 376 -21.58 -15.48 24.93
CA THR A 376 -21.25 -16.40 26.03
C THR A 376 -21.40 -17.88 25.66
N LYS A 377 -22.27 -18.21 24.71
CA LYS A 377 -22.52 -19.56 24.20
C LYS A 377 -22.74 -19.52 22.68
N VAL A 378 -22.70 -20.68 22.02
CA VAL A 378 -23.08 -20.77 20.62
C VAL A 378 -24.59 -20.63 20.49
N GLN A 379 -25.03 -19.64 19.72
CA GLN A 379 -26.43 -19.31 19.48
C GLN A 379 -26.95 -19.91 18.17
N GLY A 380 -26.05 -20.20 17.23
CA GLY A 380 -26.42 -20.82 15.96
C GLY A 380 -25.27 -21.54 15.29
N HIS A 381 -25.57 -22.68 14.68
CA HIS A 381 -24.65 -23.49 13.89
C HIS A 381 -25.26 -23.73 12.50
N GLN A 382 -24.50 -23.41 11.44
CA GLN A 382 -24.92 -23.61 10.06
C GLN A 382 -23.78 -24.17 9.22
N VAL A 383 -24.11 -25.04 8.25
CA VAL A 383 -23.16 -25.52 7.24
C VAL A 383 -23.35 -24.69 5.98
N MET A 384 -22.26 -24.14 5.42
CA MET A 384 -22.31 -23.37 4.19
C MET A 384 -22.65 -24.27 2.99
N GLY A 385 -23.91 -24.22 2.56
CA GLY A 385 -24.38 -24.81 1.32
C GLY A 385 -24.86 -23.73 0.35
N GLY A 386 -24.10 -23.48 -0.73
CA GLY A 386 -24.52 -22.76 -1.93
C GLY A 386 -25.42 -21.52 -1.76
N GLY A 387 -24.81 -20.35 -1.56
CA GLY A 387 -25.33 -19.06 -2.04
C GLY A 387 -26.31 -18.26 -1.16
N ILE A 388 -26.82 -18.79 -0.04
CA ILE A 388 -27.90 -18.13 0.74
C ILE A 388 -27.49 -17.91 2.20
N TRP A 389 -26.40 -17.19 2.44
CA TRP A 389 -25.85 -17.07 3.79
C TRP A 389 -25.66 -15.61 4.25
N GLU A 390 -25.36 -14.68 3.34
CA GLU A 390 -25.24 -13.24 3.62
C GLU A 390 -26.52 -12.67 4.25
N GLY A 391 -27.69 -13.03 3.70
CA GLY A 391 -28.98 -12.55 4.23
C GLY A 391 -29.35 -13.11 5.61
N ARG A 392 -28.93 -14.34 5.94
CA ARG A 392 -29.33 -15.03 7.17
C ARG A 392 -28.43 -14.71 8.37
N ILE A 393 -27.16 -14.35 8.13
CA ILE A 393 -26.27 -13.90 9.21
C ILE A 393 -26.69 -12.52 9.72
N ALA A 394 -27.11 -11.63 8.82
CA ALA A 394 -27.65 -10.33 9.20
C ALA A 394 -28.79 -10.48 10.22
N ASP A 395 -29.72 -11.41 9.98
CA ASP A 395 -30.85 -11.68 10.88
C ASP A 395 -30.44 -12.21 12.26
N VAL A 396 -29.38 -13.03 12.34
CA VAL A 396 -28.92 -13.67 13.59
C VAL A 396 -28.08 -12.70 14.45
N LEU A 397 -27.35 -11.76 13.84
CA LEU A 397 -26.49 -10.80 14.54
C LEU A 397 -27.24 -9.69 15.31
N PHE A 398 -28.57 -9.58 15.16
CA PHE A 398 -29.37 -8.56 15.85
C PHE A 398 -29.82 -8.96 17.28
N SER A 399 -29.58 -10.20 17.74
CA SER A 399 -29.88 -10.59 19.13
C SER A 399 -28.72 -10.19 20.05
N ARG A 400 -28.77 -8.97 20.59
CA ARG A 400 -27.68 -8.33 21.36
C ARG A 400 -27.93 -8.35 22.87
N GLU A 401 -27.66 -9.46 23.56
CA GLU A 401 -27.57 -9.44 25.04
C GLU A 401 -26.58 -10.50 25.55
N GLY A 402 -25.38 -10.07 25.98
CA GLY A 402 -24.44 -10.92 26.73
C GLY A 402 -22.96 -10.64 26.46
N GLY A 403 -22.09 -10.97 27.43
CA GLY A 403 -20.63 -10.92 27.27
C GLY A 403 -20.09 -12.02 26.33
N THR A 404 -18.77 -12.19 26.26
CA THR A 404 -18.11 -13.07 25.27
C THR A 404 -17.34 -14.19 25.95
N SER A 405 -17.46 -15.43 25.46
CA SER A 405 -16.66 -16.58 25.90
C SER A 405 -16.19 -17.40 24.70
N PHE A 406 -14.87 -17.37 24.44
CA PHE A 406 -14.30 -18.15 23.34
C PHE A 406 -14.17 -19.64 23.66
N ILE A 407 -14.34 -20.02 24.93
CA ILE A 407 -14.26 -21.42 25.38
C ILE A 407 -15.35 -22.26 24.70
N ALA A 408 -16.60 -21.80 24.75
CA ALA A 408 -17.75 -22.55 24.24
C ALA A 408 -17.67 -22.76 22.71
N VAL A 409 -17.34 -21.70 21.97
CA VAL A 409 -17.19 -21.79 20.50
C VAL A 409 -16.00 -22.68 20.11
N MET A 410 -14.90 -22.65 20.87
CA MET A 410 -13.75 -23.52 20.61
C MET A 410 -14.06 -24.99 20.89
N GLU A 411 -14.79 -25.31 21.96
CA GLU A 411 -15.22 -26.68 22.26
C GLU A 411 -16.11 -27.25 21.15
N GLU A 412 -17.12 -26.48 20.70
CA GLU A 412 -17.97 -26.89 19.59
C GLU A 412 -17.21 -26.97 18.27
N ALA A 413 -16.30 -26.03 18.00
CA ALA A 413 -15.47 -26.06 16.81
C ALA A 413 -14.61 -27.33 16.77
N LEU A 414 -13.97 -27.69 17.88
CA LEU A 414 -13.12 -28.87 17.99
C LEU A 414 -13.91 -30.18 17.85
N ALA A 415 -15.16 -30.24 18.33
CA ALA A 415 -16.03 -31.41 18.18
C ALA A 415 -16.33 -31.76 16.72
N LEU A 416 -16.23 -30.80 15.79
CA LEU A 416 -16.46 -31.00 14.37
C LEU A 416 -15.25 -31.60 13.62
N GLY A 417 -14.10 -31.77 14.28
CA GLY A 417 -12.86 -32.24 13.65
C GLY A 417 -12.36 -31.28 12.56
N PRO A 418 -12.10 -29.99 12.88
CA PRO A 418 -11.75 -28.98 11.90
C PRO A 418 -10.31 -29.16 11.41
N SER A 419 -10.07 -28.81 10.15
CA SER A 419 -8.72 -28.60 9.59
C SER A 419 -8.21 -27.18 9.84
N ALA A 420 -9.11 -26.21 10.04
CA ALA A 420 -8.80 -24.83 10.44
C ALA A 420 -9.96 -24.20 11.20
N VAL A 421 -9.66 -23.33 12.15
CA VAL A 421 -10.65 -22.52 12.88
C VAL A 421 -10.36 -21.05 12.63
N VAL A 422 -11.36 -20.27 12.24
CA VAL A 422 -11.27 -18.83 12.03
C VAL A 422 -12.31 -18.16 12.93
N ILE A 423 -11.92 -17.22 13.79
CA ILE A 423 -12.85 -16.54 14.71
C ILE A 423 -12.79 -15.03 14.45
N LEU A 424 -13.92 -14.44 14.07
CA LEU A 424 -14.11 -13.01 13.92
C LEU A 424 -14.55 -12.42 15.26
N THR A 425 -13.69 -11.62 15.91
CA THR A 425 -13.92 -11.08 17.25
C THR A 425 -13.04 -9.86 17.54
N ASP A 426 -13.37 -9.09 18.58
CA ASP A 426 -12.55 -8.02 19.14
C ASP A 426 -11.51 -8.50 20.17
N LEU A 427 -11.46 -9.81 20.46
CA LEU A 427 -10.56 -10.47 21.42
C LEU A 427 -10.85 -10.16 22.89
N LEU A 428 -12.04 -9.68 23.23
CA LEU A 428 -12.44 -9.38 24.61
C LEU A 428 -13.18 -10.55 25.24
N GLY A 429 -12.44 -11.55 25.72
CA GLY A 429 -13.02 -12.69 26.42
C GLY A 429 -12.00 -13.74 26.87
N PRO A 430 -12.41 -14.71 27.69
CA PRO A 430 -11.56 -15.83 28.07
C PRO A 430 -11.36 -16.79 26.88
N PHE A 431 -10.10 -17.08 26.57
CA PHE A 431 -9.69 -17.92 25.42
C PHE A 431 -9.75 -19.43 25.69
N GLY A 432 -9.69 -19.85 26.96
CA GLY A 432 -9.60 -21.27 27.32
C GLY A 432 -8.22 -21.89 27.05
N PRO A 433 -8.13 -23.24 27.10
CA PRO A 433 -6.91 -23.97 26.83
C PRO A 433 -6.55 -23.93 25.33
N PRO A 434 -5.25 -24.06 24.98
CA PRO A 434 -4.83 -24.10 23.59
C PRO A 434 -5.34 -25.36 22.88
N PRO A 435 -5.63 -25.27 21.56
CA PRO A 435 -6.10 -26.40 20.76
C PRO A 435 -5.01 -27.48 20.55
N PRO A 436 -5.37 -28.65 20.01
CA PRO A 436 -4.41 -29.69 19.64
C PRO A 436 -3.27 -29.16 18.75
N ARG A 437 -2.06 -29.69 18.96
CA ARG A 437 -0.88 -29.29 18.18
C ARG A 437 -1.10 -29.51 16.69
N GLY A 438 -0.88 -28.47 15.90
CA GLY A 438 -0.99 -28.50 14.44
C GLY A 438 -2.30 -27.97 13.87
N LEU A 439 -3.32 -27.71 14.70
CA LEU A 439 -4.55 -27.04 14.26
C LEU A 439 -4.32 -25.51 14.16
N PRO A 440 -4.42 -24.91 12.96
CA PRO A 440 -4.36 -23.46 12.84
C PRO A 440 -5.65 -22.81 13.36
N VAL A 441 -5.49 -21.91 14.32
CA VAL A 441 -6.53 -20.99 14.80
C VAL A 441 -6.18 -19.58 14.35
N ILE A 442 -7.09 -18.93 13.65
CA ILE A 442 -6.92 -17.59 13.09
C ILE A 442 -7.94 -16.66 13.75
N TRP A 443 -7.45 -15.63 14.42
CA TRP A 443 -8.25 -14.61 15.08
C TRP A 443 -8.35 -13.39 14.17
N ALA A 444 -9.49 -13.22 13.50
CA ALA A 444 -9.76 -12.08 12.63
C ALA A 444 -10.31 -10.92 13.46
N VAL A 445 -9.58 -9.80 13.51
CA VAL A 445 -9.92 -8.62 14.30
C VAL A 445 -10.35 -7.49 13.36
N PRO A 446 -11.58 -6.95 13.47
CA PRO A 446 -12.07 -5.89 12.58
C PRO A 446 -11.20 -4.62 12.53
N GLY A 447 -10.53 -4.29 13.63
CA GLY A 447 -9.73 -3.09 13.83
C GLY A 447 -8.23 -3.37 14.01
N GLU A 448 -7.55 -2.44 14.67
CA GLU A 448 -6.17 -2.68 15.14
C GLU A 448 -6.13 -3.77 16.22
N VAL A 449 -5.03 -4.51 16.26
CA VAL A 449 -4.85 -5.58 17.22
C VAL A 449 -4.68 -4.99 18.64
N PRO A 450 -5.48 -5.41 19.63
CA PRO A 450 -5.31 -4.95 21.00
C PRO A 450 -3.93 -5.29 21.56
N PRO A 451 -3.34 -4.47 22.46
CA PRO A 451 -2.00 -4.68 23.01
C PRO A 451 -1.78 -5.98 23.79
N GLY A 452 -2.82 -6.78 24.04
CA GLY A 452 -2.74 -8.10 24.67
C GLY A 452 -2.77 -9.29 23.69
N GLY A 453 -3.17 -9.09 22.43
CA GLY A 453 -3.28 -10.15 21.42
C GLY A 453 -4.12 -11.37 21.84
N ALA A 454 -3.91 -12.49 21.17
CA ALA A 454 -4.46 -13.79 21.56
C ALA A 454 -3.32 -14.68 22.11
N PRO A 455 -3.57 -15.50 23.16
CA PRO A 455 -2.56 -16.33 23.79
C PRO A 455 -2.08 -17.51 22.92
N PHE A 456 -2.84 -17.88 21.89
CA PHE A 456 -2.51 -18.89 20.89
C PHE A 456 -3.16 -18.56 19.55
N GLY A 457 -2.71 -19.24 18.49
CA GLY A 457 -3.19 -18.96 17.14
C GLY A 457 -2.52 -17.72 16.53
N GLN A 458 -2.97 -17.35 15.33
CA GLN A 458 -2.48 -16.19 14.60
C GLN A 458 -3.52 -15.09 14.60
N VAL A 459 -3.14 -13.88 14.99
CA VAL A 459 -4.02 -12.71 14.95
C VAL A 459 -3.88 -12.01 13.60
N LEU A 460 -5.00 -11.78 12.93
CA LEU A 460 -5.10 -11.12 11.63
C LEU A 460 -5.98 -9.88 11.78
N SER A 461 -5.41 -8.69 11.57
CA SER A 461 -6.17 -7.45 11.51
C SER A 461 -6.87 -7.33 10.15
N LEU A 462 -8.16 -7.02 10.15
CA LEU A 462 -8.97 -6.76 8.96
C LEU A 462 -9.02 -5.27 8.57
N ALA A 463 -8.40 -4.41 9.38
CA ALA A 463 -8.30 -2.98 9.11
C ALA A 463 -7.20 -2.63 8.08
N ARG A 464 -6.37 -3.60 7.69
CA ARG A 464 -5.15 -3.39 6.89
C ARG A 464 -5.08 -4.28 5.66
#